data_AF-A0A3M2ZPT6-F1
#
_entry.id   AF-A0A3M2ZPT6-F1
#
_cell.length_a   1.000
_cell.length_b   1.000
_cell.length_c   1.000
_cell.angle_alpha   90.00
_cell.angle_beta   90.00
_cell.angle_gamma   90.00
#
_symmetry.space_group_name_H-M   'P 1'
#
loop_
_entity.id
_entity.type
_entity.pdbx_description
1 polymer ?
#
loop_
_entity_poly.entity_id
_entity_poly.type
_entity_poly.pdbx_seq_one_letter_code
_entity_poly.pdbx_strand_id
1 'polypeptide(L)'
;MTFQVGSNSGASNQISLTLSASFDANTLGVGSAISITGADSATSEAAFSAAVAAIDSALQTINSTRADLGAAQNRLTSTISNLQNINENASAALGRVQDTDFAAETAQLTKQQTLQQASTSVLAQANQLPSAVLKLLQ
;
A
#
# COMPACT_ATOMS: atom_id res chain seq x y z
N MET A 1 -1.02 -9.58 -16.35
CA MET A 1 -0.59 -9.61 -14.93
C MET A 1 -1.51 -8.72 -14.12
N THR A 2 -1.82 -9.09 -12.88
CA THR A 2 -2.73 -8.32 -12.01
C THR A 2 -2.04 -8.05 -10.67
N PHE A 3 -1.98 -6.79 -10.27
CA PHE A 3 -1.43 -6.35 -9.01
C PHE A 3 -2.58 -6.06 -8.03
N GLN A 4 -2.56 -6.73 -6.89
CA GLN A 4 -3.46 -6.42 -5.79
C GLN A 4 -2.93 -5.20 -5.05
N VAL A 5 -3.72 -4.11 -5.02
CA VAL A 5 -3.31 -2.82 -4.46
C VAL A 5 -4.26 -2.29 -3.38
N GLY A 6 -5.23 -3.10 -2.96
CA GLY A 6 -6.11 -2.83 -1.84
C GLY A 6 -6.41 -4.09 -1.04
N SER A 7 -7.21 -3.96 0.02
CA SER A 7 -7.49 -5.06 0.97
C SER A 7 -8.55 -6.06 0.48
N ASN A 8 -9.42 -5.66 -0.46
CA ASN A 8 -10.52 -6.47 -0.93
C ASN A 8 -10.26 -7.06 -2.33
N SER A 9 -10.88 -8.18 -2.66
CA SER A 9 -10.69 -8.90 -3.94
C SER A 9 -11.42 -8.26 -5.13
N GLY A 10 -12.19 -7.19 -4.94
CA GLY A 10 -12.92 -6.53 -6.02
C GLY A 10 -12.01 -5.85 -7.05
N ALA A 11 -12.47 -5.74 -8.31
CA ALA A 11 -11.67 -5.19 -9.43
C ALA A 11 -11.15 -3.75 -9.19
N SER A 12 -11.85 -2.94 -8.39
CA SER A 12 -11.40 -1.59 -8.02
C SER A 12 -10.10 -1.57 -7.21
N ASN A 13 -9.75 -2.69 -6.55
CA ASN A 13 -8.53 -2.85 -5.75
C ASN A 13 -7.42 -3.58 -6.52
N GLN A 14 -7.58 -3.75 -7.83
CA GLN A 14 -6.64 -4.43 -8.69
C GLN A 14 -6.21 -3.52 -9.83
N ILE A 15 -4.92 -3.55 -10.15
CA ILE A 15 -4.37 -2.93 -11.35
C ILE A 15 -3.93 -4.04 -12.28
N SER A 16 -4.59 -4.14 -13.43
CA SER A 16 -4.29 -5.13 -14.46
C SER A 16 -3.38 -4.52 -15.52
N LEU A 17 -2.25 -5.17 -15.79
CA LEU A 17 -1.39 -4.91 -16.95
C LEU A 17 -1.59 -6.04 -17.96
N THR A 18 -2.09 -5.70 -19.14
CA THR A 18 -2.30 -6.66 -20.22
C THR A 18 -1.35 -6.32 -21.37
N LEU A 19 -0.43 -7.23 -21.67
CA LEU A 19 0.31 -7.24 -22.94
C LEU A 19 -0.23 -8.43 -23.72
N SER A 20 -1.26 -8.20 -24.51
CA SER A 20 -1.99 -9.24 -25.24
C SER A 20 -1.33 -9.66 -26.56
N ALA A 21 -0.38 -8.87 -27.06
CA ALA A 21 0.31 -9.13 -28.32
C ALA A 21 1.83 -9.14 -28.13
N SER A 22 2.52 -10.04 -28.85
CA SER A 22 3.95 -9.93 -29.08
C SER A 22 4.24 -8.75 -30.01
N PHE A 23 5.34 -8.04 -29.77
CA PHE A 23 5.77 -6.88 -30.57
C PHE A 23 6.79 -7.26 -31.66
N ASP A 24 6.73 -8.50 -32.16
CA ASP A 24 7.56 -8.92 -33.28
C ASP A 24 6.99 -8.43 -34.61
N ALA A 25 7.85 -8.40 -35.63
CA ALA A 25 7.53 -7.87 -36.94
C ALA A 25 6.34 -8.55 -37.62
N ASN A 26 6.14 -9.86 -37.39
CA ASN A 26 5.04 -10.60 -38.02
C ASN A 26 3.72 -10.33 -37.30
N THR A 27 3.71 -10.34 -35.96
CA THR A 27 2.52 -10.03 -35.16
C THR A 27 2.04 -8.60 -35.38
N LEU A 28 2.95 -7.65 -35.59
CA LEU A 28 2.63 -6.26 -35.90
C LEU A 28 2.30 -6.00 -37.38
N GLY A 29 2.35 -7.02 -38.24
CA GLY A 29 2.01 -6.91 -39.66
C GLY A 29 3.05 -6.21 -40.54
N VAL A 30 4.26 -5.94 -40.03
CA VAL A 30 5.33 -5.25 -40.77
C VAL A 30 6.28 -6.21 -41.51
N GLY A 31 6.34 -7.48 -41.11
CA GLY A 31 7.34 -8.45 -41.57
C GLY A 31 7.42 -8.60 -43.10
N SER A 32 6.30 -8.92 -43.74
CA SER A 32 6.23 -9.00 -45.21
C SER A 32 5.90 -7.68 -45.88
N ALA A 33 5.26 -6.75 -45.17
CA ALA A 33 4.80 -5.47 -45.72
C ALA A 33 5.95 -4.54 -46.14
N ILE A 34 7.14 -4.66 -45.53
CA ILE A 34 8.32 -3.85 -45.86
C ILE A 34 9.00 -4.26 -47.17
N SER A 35 8.64 -5.40 -47.75
CA SER A 35 9.23 -5.84 -49.02
C SER A 35 8.68 -5.03 -50.19
N ILE A 36 9.43 -4.02 -50.62
CA ILE A 36 9.08 -3.20 -51.78
C ILE A 36 9.49 -3.95 -53.04
N THR A 37 8.53 -4.68 -53.62
CA THR A 37 8.72 -5.41 -54.87
C THR A 37 7.60 -5.05 -55.83
N GLY A 38 7.96 -4.89 -57.11
CA GLY A 38 7.04 -4.52 -58.17
C GLY A 38 7.69 -4.75 -59.53
N ALA A 39 6.88 -5.13 -60.52
CA ALA A 39 7.36 -5.32 -61.90
C ALA A 39 7.57 -3.98 -62.62
N ASP A 40 6.98 -2.90 -62.11
CA ASP A 40 7.04 -1.54 -62.63
C ASP A 40 7.00 -0.51 -61.48
N SER A 41 7.08 0.78 -61.84
CA SER A 41 7.05 1.88 -60.87
C SER A 41 5.72 1.98 -60.12
N ALA A 42 4.59 1.71 -60.78
CA ALA A 42 3.26 1.83 -60.17
C ALA A 42 3.04 0.77 -59.09
N THR A 43 3.43 -0.48 -59.37
CA THR A 43 3.38 -1.59 -58.41
C THR A 43 4.35 -1.40 -57.26
N SER A 44 5.53 -0.82 -57.52
CA SER A 44 6.50 -0.48 -56.47
C SER A 44 6.01 0.65 -55.55
N GLU A 45 5.35 1.69 -56.08
CA GLU A 45 4.73 2.76 -55.28
C GLU A 45 3.58 2.24 -54.40
N ALA A 46 2.78 1.32 -54.92
CA ALA A 46 1.71 0.68 -54.16
C ALA A 46 2.28 -0.15 -52.99
N ALA A 47 3.34 -0.94 -53.25
CA ALA A 47 4.04 -1.70 -52.21
C ALA A 47 4.66 -0.78 -51.14
N PHE A 48 5.26 0.35 -51.55
CA PHE A 48 5.79 1.34 -50.63
C PHE A 48 4.70 1.95 -49.73
N SER A 49 3.56 2.33 -50.32
CA SER A 49 2.43 2.89 -49.57
C SER A 49 1.89 1.87 -48.55
N ALA A 50 1.81 0.59 -48.93
CA ALA A 50 1.41 -0.49 -48.03
C ALA A 50 2.40 -0.70 -46.87
N ALA A 51 3.71 -0.62 -47.15
CA ALA A 51 4.76 -0.71 -46.14
C ALA A 51 4.63 0.40 -45.09
N VAL A 52 4.45 1.64 -45.53
CA VAL A 52 4.27 2.80 -44.64
C VAL A 52 3.02 2.63 -43.78
N ALA A 53 1.89 2.23 -44.38
CA ALA A 53 0.65 2.00 -43.64
C ALA A 53 0.80 0.89 -42.58
N ALA A 54 1.52 -0.19 -42.89
CA ALA A 54 1.81 -1.26 -41.93
C ALA A 54 2.67 -0.75 -40.76
N ILE A 55 3.69 0.06 -41.04
CA ILE A 55 4.54 0.67 -40.00
C ILE A 55 3.72 1.60 -39.10
N ASP A 56 2.87 2.45 -39.67
CA ASP A 56 2.02 3.37 -38.90
C ASP A 56 1.07 2.60 -37.96
N SER A 57 0.44 1.54 -38.47
CA SER A 57 -0.43 0.66 -37.66
C SER A 57 0.34 -0.03 -36.53
N ALA A 58 1.56 -0.50 -36.81
CA ALA A 58 2.43 -1.10 -35.80
C ALA A 58 2.82 -0.10 -34.72
N LEU A 59 3.21 1.13 -35.11
CA LEU A 59 3.54 2.21 -34.17
C LEU A 59 2.32 2.61 -33.33
N GLN A 60 1.13 2.67 -33.92
CA GLN A 60 -0.10 2.97 -33.18
C GLN A 60 -0.36 1.92 -32.10
N THR A 61 -0.19 0.65 -32.42
CA THR A 61 -0.35 -0.47 -31.46
C THR A 61 0.66 -0.38 -30.31
N ILE A 62 1.93 -0.12 -30.63
CA ILE A 62 2.99 0.09 -29.63
C ILE A 62 2.66 1.29 -28.74
N ASN A 63 2.26 2.42 -29.33
CA ASN A 63 1.97 3.65 -28.59
C ASN A 63 0.75 3.48 -27.68
N SER A 64 -0.30 2.80 -28.13
CA SER A 64 -1.47 2.47 -27.30
C SER A 64 -1.04 1.64 -26.09
N THR A 65 -0.24 0.59 -26.30
CA THR A 65 0.21 -0.25 -25.19
C THR A 65 1.12 0.51 -24.23
N ARG A 66 2.01 1.39 -24.73
CA ARG A 66 2.82 2.27 -23.88
C ARG A 66 1.98 3.25 -23.07
N ALA A 67 0.90 3.78 -23.65
CA ALA A 67 -0.03 4.66 -22.96
C ALA A 67 -0.74 3.92 -21.82
N ASP A 68 -1.22 2.70 -22.07
CA ASP A 68 -1.86 1.86 -21.05
C ASP A 68 -0.89 1.52 -19.90
N LEU A 69 0.36 1.19 -20.23
CA LEU A 69 1.41 0.96 -19.23
C LEU A 69 1.72 2.22 -18.42
N GLY A 70 1.80 3.38 -19.05
CA GLY A 70 2.00 4.66 -18.37
C GLY A 70 0.84 5.01 -17.44
N ALA A 71 -0.40 4.77 -17.89
CA ALA A 71 -1.59 4.96 -17.05
C ALA A 71 -1.59 4.03 -15.84
N ALA A 72 -1.24 2.74 -16.04
CA ALA A 72 -1.13 1.78 -14.94
C ALA A 72 0.01 2.16 -13.96
N GLN A 73 1.14 2.64 -14.46
CA GLN A 73 2.24 3.14 -13.64
C GLN A 73 1.80 4.33 -12.78
N ASN A 74 1.10 5.31 -13.35
CA ASN A 74 0.57 6.45 -12.59
C ASN A 74 -0.37 6.01 -11.47
N ARG A 75 -1.28 5.08 -11.78
CA ARG A 75 -2.18 4.50 -10.77
C ARG A 75 -1.42 3.76 -9.67
N LEU A 76 -0.40 2.98 -10.01
CA LEU A 76 0.45 2.29 -9.03
C LEU A 76 1.15 3.30 -8.11
N THR A 77 1.75 4.35 -8.66
CA THR A 77 2.40 5.42 -7.88
C THR A 77 1.43 6.10 -6.92
N SER A 78 0.26 6.53 -7.40
CA SER A 78 -0.75 7.15 -6.53
C SER A 78 -1.24 6.18 -5.44
N THR A 79 -1.39 4.90 -5.76
CA THR A 79 -1.82 3.91 -4.78
C THR A 79 -0.76 3.66 -3.72
N ILE A 80 0.53 3.59 -4.11
CA ILE A 80 1.65 3.47 -3.17
C ILE A 80 1.65 4.66 -2.19
N SER A 81 1.56 5.90 -2.70
CA SER A 81 1.52 7.09 -1.85
C SER A 81 0.30 7.08 -0.90
N ASN A 82 -0.86 6.63 -1.37
CA ASN A 82 -2.03 6.51 -0.51
C ASN A 82 -1.85 5.44 0.58
N LEU A 83 -1.31 4.27 0.23
CA LEU A 83 -1.05 3.18 1.18
C LEU A 83 0.00 3.56 2.23
N GLN A 84 1.03 4.33 1.85
CA GLN A 84 2.01 4.87 2.78
C GLN A 84 1.35 5.79 3.81
N ASN A 85 0.49 6.72 3.37
CA ASN A 85 -0.27 7.59 4.27
C ASN A 85 -1.20 6.77 5.20
N ILE A 86 -1.87 5.74 4.67
CA ILE A 86 -2.73 4.87 5.50
C ILE A 86 -1.89 4.13 6.54
N ASN A 87 -0.72 3.61 6.15
CA ASN A 87 0.16 2.89 7.06
C ASN A 87 0.70 3.79 8.18
N GLU A 88 1.08 5.02 7.86
CA GLU A 88 1.53 6.01 8.84
C GLU A 88 0.40 6.37 9.82
N ASN A 89 -0.81 6.65 9.31
CA ASN A 89 -1.96 6.95 10.16
C ASN A 89 -2.36 5.76 11.05
N ALA A 90 -2.34 4.54 10.51
CA ALA A 90 -2.64 3.34 11.28
C ALA A 90 -1.59 3.09 12.37
N SER A 91 -0.31 3.27 12.06
CA SER A 91 0.79 3.14 13.02
C SER A 91 0.70 4.19 14.12
N ALA A 92 0.39 5.44 13.78
CA ALA A 92 0.17 6.51 14.75
C ALA A 92 -1.05 6.26 15.64
N ALA A 93 -2.14 5.73 15.07
CA ALA A 93 -3.32 5.35 15.85
C ALA A 93 -3.02 4.21 16.82
N LEU A 94 -2.32 3.17 16.35
CA LEU A 94 -1.90 2.04 17.19
C LEU A 94 -0.99 2.51 18.33
N GLY A 95 0.00 3.36 18.05
CA GLY A 95 0.88 3.94 19.06
C GLY A 95 0.10 4.70 20.14
N ARG A 96 -0.88 5.53 19.77
CA ARG A 96 -1.72 6.23 20.76
C ARG A 96 -2.51 5.28 21.66
N VAL A 97 -3.04 4.18 21.11
CA VAL A 97 -3.75 3.18 21.92
C VAL A 97 -2.78 2.51 22.88
N GLN A 98 -1.63 2.03 22.39
CA GLN A 98 -0.61 1.37 23.20
C GLN A 98 -0.06 2.27 24.31
N ASP A 99 0.23 3.54 24.01
CA ASP A 99 0.73 4.51 24.99
C ASP A 99 -0.33 4.83 26.05
N THR A 100 -1.60 4.92 25.66
CA THR A 100 -2.71 5.18 26.60
C THR A 100 -2.93 3.98 27.53
N ASP A 101 -2.89 2.76 26.98
CA ASP A 101 -3.02 1.53 27.77
C ASP A 101 -1.85 1.38 28.76
N PHE A 102 -0.63 1.68 28.33
CA PHE A 102 0.55 1.67 29.21
C PHE A 102 0.44 2.70 30.34
N ALA A 103 -0.02 3.91 30.04
CA ALA A 103 -0.24 4.94 31.03
C ALA A 103 -1.30 4.54 32.07
N ALA A 104 -2.42 3.93 31.61
CA ALA A 104 -3.49 3.45 32.49
C ALA A 104 -3.02 2.31 33.40
N GLU A 105 -2.31 1.32 32.86
CA GLU A 105 -1.77 0.19 33.63
C GLU A 105 -0.73 0.68 34.66
N THR A 106 0.16 1.59 34.26
CA THR A 106 1.16 2.19 35.16
C THR A 106 0.52 2.99 36.28
N ALA A 107 -0.54 3.76 35.99
CA ALA A 107 -1.29 4.49 37.01
C ALA A 107 -1.99 3.55 37.99
N GLN A 108 -2.56 2.45 37.49
CA GLN A 108 -3.20 1.43 38.31
C GLN A 108 -2.18 0.70 39.19
N LEU A 109 -1.02 0.32 38.66
CA LEU A 109 0.09 -0.27 39.42
C LEU A 109 0.55 0.69 40.52
N THR A 110 0.75 1.97 40.20
CA THR A 110 1.16 2.99 41.17
C THR A 110 0.11 3.15 42.26
N LYS A 111 -1.18 3.22 41.91
CA LYS A 111 -2.28 3.28 42.87
C LYS A 111 -2.28 2.07 43.81
N GLN A 112 -2.08 0.87 43.28
CA GLN A 112 -2.02 -0.35 44.09
C GLN A 112 -0.82 -0.32 45.06
N GLN A 113 0.36 0.10 44.58
CA GLN A 113 1.55 0.24 45.43
C GLN A 113 1.35 1.28 46.54
N THR A 114 0.76 2.44 46.23
CA THR A 114 0.43 3.47 47.23
C THR A 114 -0.59 2.97 48.24
N LEU A 115 -1.65 2.28 47.80
CA LEU A 115 -2.63 1.67 48.71
C LEU A 115 -1.96 0.64 49.62
N GLN A 116 -1.04 -0.18 49.11
CA GLN A 116 -0.31 -1.16 49.91
C GLN A 116 0.52 -0.48 51.01
N GLN A 117 1.24 0.60 50.68
CA GLN A 117 2.03 1.39 51.65
C GLN A 117 1.16 2.15 52.66
N ALA A 118 0.01 2.66 52.22
CA ALA A 118 -0.95 3.30 53.11
C ALA A 118 -1.58 2.27 54.06
N SER A 119 -1.97 1.10 53.56
CA SER A 119 -2.50 0.01 54.39
C SER A 119 -1.50 -0.44 55.43
N THR A 120 -0.21 -0.60 55.12
CA THR A 120 0.80 -0.96 56.13
C THR A 120 0.99 0.13 57.18
N SER A 121 1.00 1.40 56.77
CA SER A 121 1.13 2.55 57.69
C SER A 121 -0.09 2.70 58.59
N VAL A 122 -1.30 2.54 58.04
CA VAL A 122 -2.55 2.53 58.79
C VAL A 122 -2.62 1.35 59.74
N LEU A 123 -2.18 0.15 59.31
CA LEU A 123 -2.09 -1.01 60.20
C LEU A 123 -1.13 -0.75 61.37
N ALA A 124 0.02 -0.13 61.10
CA ALA A 124 0.99 0.22 62.13
C ALA A 124 0.41 1.26 63.12
N GLN A 125 -0.31 2.27 62.63
CA GLN A 125 -0.99 3.27 63.45
C GLN A 125 -2.11 2.65 64.30
N ALA A 126 -2.92 1.78 63.70
CA ALA A 126 -4.01 1.07 64.37
C ALA A 126 -3.49 0.11 65.45
N ASN A 127 -2.32 -0.53 65.24
CA ASN A 127 -1.69 -1.38 66.24
C ASN A 127 -1.08 -0.61 67.43
N GLN A 128 -0.75 0.68 67.28
CA GLN A 128 -0.21 1.51 68.36
C GLN A 128 -1.31 2.15 69.23
N LEU A 129 -2.52 2.33 68.70
CA LEU A 129 -3.66 2.92 69.42
C LEU A 129 -4.03 2.16 70.72
N PRO A 130 -4.12 0.81 70.73
CA PRO A 130 -4.46 0.03 71.93
C PRO A 130 -3.47 0.22 73.09
N SER A 131 -2.16 0.31 72.77
CA SER A 131 -1.11 0.51 73.77
C SER A 131 -1.14 1.92 74.38
N ALA A 132 -1.59 2.93 73.61
CA ALA A 132 -1.78 4.28 74.13
C ALA A 132 -2.98 4.36 75.08
N VAL A 133 -4.08 3.66 74.75
CA VAL A 133 -5.28 3.59 75.63
C VAL A 133 -4.97 2.87 76.94
N LEU A 134 -4.15 1.80 76.92
CA LEU A 134 -3.74 1.10 78.14
C LEU A 134 -2.88 1.96 79.09
N LYS A 135 -2.19 2.99 78.59
CA LYS A 135 -1.44 3.95 79.42
C LYS A 135 -2.32 5.03 80.05
N LEU A 136 -3.54 5.24 79.53
CA LEU A 136 -4.52 6.19 80.08
C LEU A 136 -5.42 5.56 81.16
N LEU A 137 -5.43 4.23 81.27
CA LEU A 137 -6.22 3.47 82.24
C LEU A 137 -5.38 2.98 83.45
N GLN A 138 -4.09 3.30 83.48
CA GLN A 138 -3.17 3.10 84.61
C GLN A 138 -2.83 4.44 85.25
#